data_AF-A0A820MX07-F1
#
_entry.id   AF-A0A820MX07-F1
#
_cell.length_a   1.000
_cell.length_b   1.000
_cell.length_c   1.000
_cell.angle_alpha   90.00
_cell.angle_beta   90.00
_cell.angle_gamma   90.00
#
_symmetry.space_group_name_H-M   'P 1'
#
loop_
_entity.id
_entity.type
_entity.pdbx_description
1 polymer ?
#
loop_
_entity_poly.entity_id
_entity_poly.type
_entity_poly.pdbx_seq_one_letter_code
_entity_poly.pdbx_strand_id
1 'polypeptide(L)'
;MDSKMKQQRICGLVGGLSFVSTLVYYNSINEIVSEAMVDHSSRIHMVSLDIFHQTIFLENGEWSRSIDYILEGIHELMKTNIDFWLFVLILVI
;
A
#
# COMPACT_ATOMS: atom_id res chain seq x y z
N MET A 1 24.36 23.00 -14.15
CA MET A 1 23.49 22.53 -13.06
C MET A 1 22.62 21.44 -13.65
N ASP A 2 23.24 20.30 -13.88
CA ASP A 2 22.72 19.24 -14.74
C ASP A 2 22.55 17.98 -13.90
N SER A 3 21.35 17.81 -13.40
CA SER A 3 20.78 16.52 -13.06
C SER A 3 19.29 16.75 -12.99
N LYS A 4 18.55 16.24 -13.98
CA LYS A 4 17.09 16.10 -13.96
C LYS A 4 16.63 15.88 -12.52
N MET A 5 15.89 16.82 -11.93
CA MET A 5 15.16 16.52 -10.70
C MET A 5 14.30 15.30 -11.02
N LYS A 6 14.72 14.13 -10.52
CA LYS A 6 14.01 12.89 -10.77
C LYS A 6 12.71 13.06 -10.00
N GLN A 7 11.63 13.39 -10.72
CA GLN A 7 10.33 13.57 -10.11
C GLN A 7 10.04 12.32 -9.27
N GLN A 8 9.81 12.52 -7.97
CA GLN A 8 9.48 11.40 -7.10
C GLN A 8 8.17 10.79 -7.59
N ARG A 9 8.27 9.51 -7.96
CA ARG A 9 7.14 8.68 -8.31
C ARG A 9 6.23 8.48 -7.10
N ILE A 10 4.94 8.43 -7.32
CA ILE A 10 3.92 8.22 -6.30
C ILE A 10 3.66 6.72 -6.19
N CYS A 11 3.85 6.16 -5.00
CA CYS A 11 3.54 4.76 -4.72
C CYS A 11 2.08 4.62 -4.26
N GLY A 12 1.37 3.63 -4.81
CA GLY A 12 0.10 3.16 -4.25
C GLY A 12 0.34 2.07 -3.24
N LEU A 13 -0.22 2.18 -2.04
CA LEU A 13 -0.06 1.19 -0.97
C LEU A 13 -1.43 0.68 -0.50
N VAL A 14 -1.74 -0.58 -0.75
CA VAL A 14 -2.90 -1.25 -0.13
C VAL A 14 -2.41 -2.06 1.05
N GLY A 15 -2.90 -1.74 2.24
CA GLY A 15 -2.52 -2.38 3.50
C GLY A 15 -3.69 -2.47 4.47
N GLY A 16 -3.41 -2.53 5.77
CA GLY A 16 -4.42 -2.63 6.83
C GLY A 16 -4.82 -4.06 7.19
N LEU A 17 -4.29 -5.07 6.48
CA LEU A 17 -4.60 -6.49 6.64
C LEU A 17 -3.39 -7.30 7.20
N SER A 18 -2.58 -6.80 8.14
CA SER A 18 -2.85 -5.91 9.27
C SER A 18 -2.20 -4.51 9.16
N PHE A 19 -2.56 -3.58 10.06
CA PHE A 19 -1.92 -2.26 10.10
C PHE A 19 -0.44 -2.34 10.53
N VAL A 20 -0.06 -3.31 11.36
CA VAL A 20 1.31 -3.44 11.89
C VAL A 20 2.30 -3.70 10.76
N SER A 21 2.00 -4.62 9.85
CA SER A 21 2.84 -4.86 8.68
C SER A 21 2.88 -3.63 7.77
N THR A 22 1.75 -2.93 7.62
CA THR A 22 1.64 -1.73 6.78
C THR A 22 2.56 -0.61 7.26
N LEU A 23 2.68 -0.42 8.59
CA LEU A 23 3.61 0.55 9.18
C LEU A 23 5.08 0.24 8.84
N VAL A 24 5.46 -1.05 8.82
CA VAL A 24 6.83 -1.45 8.44
C VAL A 24 7.13 -1.03 7.00
N TYR A 25 6.22 -1.31 6.07
CA TYR A 25 6.39 -0.91 4.67
C TYR A 25 6.44 0.62 4.50
N TYR A 26 5.53 1.35 5.15
CA TYR A 26 5.55 2.81 5.11
C TYR A 26 6.89 3.35 5.61
N ASN A 27 7.39 2.83 6.74
CA ASN A 27 8.65 3.28 7.33
C ASN A 27 9.84 2.97 6.39
N SER A 28 9.96 1.72 5.94
CA SER A 28 11.06 1.31 5.05
C SER A 28 11.07 2.06 3.73
N ILE A 29 9.90 2.36 3.13
CA ILE A 29 9.85 3.18 1.92
C ILE A 29 10.40 4.59 2.18
N ASN A 30 10.05 5.20 3.30
CA ASN A 30 10.53 6.55 3.64
C ASN A 30 12.02 6.55 3.98
N GLU A 31 12.52 5.54 4.69
CA GLU A 31 13.96 5.38 4.96
C GLU A 31 14.76 5.28 3.67
N ILE A 32 14.36 4.42 2.73
CA ILE A 32 15.01 4.26 1.42
C ILE A 32 15.02 5.58 0.63
N VAL A 33 13.92 6.33 0.67
CA VAL A 33 13.85 7.63 -0.01
C VAL A 33 14.74 8.66 0.65
N SER A 34 14.78 8.71 1.99
CA SER A 34 15.65 9.62 2.75
C SER A 34 17.13 9.32 2.53
N GLU A 35 17.52 8.03 2.44
CA GLU A 35 18.88 7.62 2.11
C GLU A 35 19.29 8.03 0.68
N ALA A 36 18.37 7.94 -0.28
CA ALA A 36 18.62 8.32 -1.67
C ALA A 36 18.55 9.84 -1.91
N MET A 37 17.77 10.55 -1.09
CA MET A 37 17.48 11.97 -1.18
C MET A 37 17.41 12.54 0.24
N VAL A 38 18.55 13.06 0.72
CA VAL A 38 18.71 13.59 2.09
C VAL A 38 17.56 14.56 2.42
N ASP A 39 16.90 14.33 3.56
CA ASP A 39 15.74 15.10 4.07
C ASP A 39 14.46 15.04 3.22
N HIS A 40 14.32 14.06 2.33
CA HIS A 40 13.08 13.83 1.59
C HIS A 40 12.28 12.66 2.16
N SER A 41 10.95 12.81 2.14
CA SER A 41 10.01 11.71 2.33
C SER A 41 9.53 11.16 0.99
N SER A 42 8.93 9.97 1.04
CA SER A 42 8.26 9.35 -0.10
C SER A 42 6.89 9.96 -0.37
N ARG A 43 6.42 9.87 -1.63
CA ARG A 43 5.04 10.23 -2.00
C ARG A 43 4.21 8.94 -2.08
N ILE A 44 3.23 8.79 -1.18
CA ILE A 44 2.41 7.58 -1.07
C ILE A 44 0.92 7.96 -1.06
N HIS A 45 0.13 7.28 -1.89
CA HIS A 45 -1.32 7.15 -1.70
C HIS A 45 -1.59 5.80 -1.05
N MET A 46 -2.24 5.79 0.11
CA MET A 46 -2.48 4.57 0.88
C MET A 46 -3.97 4.36 1.11
N VAL A 47 -4.42 3.12 0.89
CA VAL A 47 -5.69 2.62 1.41
C VAL A 47 -5.37 1.59 2.48
N SER A 48 -5.84 1.86 3.70
CA SER A 48 -5.77 0.91 4.81
C SER A 48 -7.14 0.26 4.96
N LEU A 49 -7.22 -1.01 4.61
CA LEU A 49 -8.42 -1.83 4.77
C LEU A 49 -8.61 -2.23 6.23
N ASP A 50 -9.84 -2.57 6.61
CA ASP A 50 -10.15 -3.12 7.92
C ASP A 50 -10.08 -4.65 7.85
N ILE A 51 -9.09 -5.21 8.56
CA ILE A 51 -8.86 -6.66 8.63
C ILE A 51 -10.09 -7.41 9.13
N PHE A 52 -10.95 -6.79 9.95
CA PHE A 52 -12.14 -7.43 10.47
C PHE A 52 -13.09 -7.90 9.35
N HIS A 53 -13.31 -7.08 8.32
CA HIS A 53 -14.16 -7.44 7.19
C HIS A 53 -13.58 -8.62 6.40
N GLN A 54 -12.27 -8.59 6.16
CA GLN A 54 -11.59 -9.67 5.46
C GLN A 54 -11.67 -10.98 6.25
N THR A 55 -11.39 -10.94 7.56
CA THR A 55 -11.42 -12.12 8.43
C THR A 55 -12.79 -12.79 8.45
N ILE A 56 -13.89 -12.03 8.50
CA ILE A 56 -15.24 -12.59 8.40
C ILE A 56 -15.42 -13.40 7.11
N PHE A 57 -14.97 -12.89 5.96
CA PHE A 57 -15.09 -13.62 4.71
C PHE A 57 -14.22 -14.89 4.72
N LEU A 58 -12.99 -14.80 5.24
CA LEU A 58 -12.06 -15.94 5.31
C LEU A 58 -12.57 -17.06 6.24
N GLU A 59 -13.06 -16.70 7.43
CA GLU A 59 -13.60 -17.66 8.41
C GLU A 59 -14.83 -18.41 7.88
N ASN A 60 -15.62 -17.75 7.02
CA ASN A 60 -16.78 -18.36 6.36
C ASN A 60 -16.43 -19.11 5.06
N GLY A 61 -15.15 -19.16 4.66
CA GLY A 61 -14.71 -19.76 3.40
C GLY A 61 -15.12 -18.97 2.16
N GLU A 62 -15.52 -17.71 2.32
CA GLU A 62 -15.95 -16.79 1.24
C GLU A 62 -14.75 -16.10 0.58
N TRP A 63 -13.80 -16.89 0.06
CA TRP A 63 -12.55 -16.39 -0.53
C TRP A 63 -12.76 -15.33 -1.62
N SER A 64 -13.76 -15.51 -2.49
CA SER A 64 -14.06 -14.54 -3.55
C SER A 64 -14.46 -13.19 -2.97
N ARG A 65 -15.24 -13.15 -1.89
CA ARG A 65 -15.63 -11.90 -1.23
C ARG A 65 -14.45 -11.23 -0.53
N SER A 66 -13.54 -12.01 0.05
CA SER A 66 -12.28 -11.46 0.56
C SER A 66 -11.46 -10.80 -0.56
N ILE A 67 -11.44 -11.38 -1.77
CA ILE A 67 -10.74 -10.80 -2.92
C ILE A 67 -11.46 -9.54 -3.39
N ASP A 68 -12.79 -9.58 -3.52
CA ASP A 68 -13.59 -8.42 -3.94
C ASP A 68 -13.38 -7.22 -2.99
N TYR A 69 -13.34 -7.47 -1.67
CA TYR A 69 -13.05 -6.44 -0.68
C TYR A 69 -11.67 -5.80 -0.84
N ILE A 70 -10.64 -6.60 -1.15
CA ILE A 70 -9.30 -6.07 -1.44
C ILE A 70 -9.33 -5.25 -2.74
N LEU A 71 -10.01 -5.77 -3.78
CA LEU A 71 -10.13 -5.09 -5.06
C LEU A 71 -10.84 -3.74 -4.94
N GLU A 72 -11.84 -3.60 -4.07
CA GLU A 72 -12.46 -2.29 -3.78
C GLU A 72 -11.43 -1.26 -3.30
N GLY A 73 -10.53 -1.65 -2.38
CA GLY A 73 -9.44 -0.77 -1.94
C GLY A 73 -8.47 -0.41 -3.06
N ILE A 74 -8.20 -1.35 -3.97
CA ILE A 74 -7.38 -1.11 -5.16
C ILE A 74 -8.08 -0.14 -6.11
N HIS A 75 -9.38 -0.31 -6.33
CA HIS A 75 -10.18 0.58 -7.17
C HIS A 75 -10.19 2.02 -6.64
N GLU A 76 -10.19 2.22 -5.32
CA GLU A 76 -10.06 3.56 -4.73
C GLU A 76 -8.70 4.20 -5.07
N LEU A 77 -7.61 3.44 -4.95
CA LEU A 77 -6.29 3.94 -5.33
C LEU A 77 -6.17 4.21 -6.83
N MET A 78 -6.84 3.44 -7.70
CA MET A 78 -6.77 3.63 -9.16
C MET A 78 -7.33 4.99 -9.61
N LYS A 79 -8.12 5.65 -8.76
CA LYS A 79 -8.61 7.02 -9.01
C LYS A 79 -7.56 8.09 -8.75
N THR A 80 -6.38 7.71 -8.25
CA THR A 80 -5.27 8.61 -7.93
C THR A 80 -4.11 8.45 -8.93
N ASN A 81 -3.26 9.46 -9.03
CA ASN A 81 -2.14 9.47 -9.99
C ASN A 81 -0.93 8.70 -9.44
N ILE A 82 -1.04 7.38 -9.31
CA ILE A 82 0.03 6.49 -8.86
C ILE A 82 0.90 6.04 -10.03
N ASP A 83 2.22 5.98 -9.82
CA ASP A 83 3.20 5.50 -10.80
C ASP A 83 3.48 4.00 -10.68
N PHE A 84 3.37 3.43 -9.48
CA PHE A 84 3.56 1.99 -9.22
C PHE A 84 2.85 1.51 -7.95
N TRP A 85 2.54 0.22 -7.90
CA TRP A 85 1.72 -0.40 -6.86
C TRP A 85 2.55 -1.27 -5.91
N LEU A 86 2.24 -1.18 -4.63
CA LEU A 86 2.72 -2.08 -3.59
C LEU A 86 1.54 -2.66 -2.82
N PHE A 87 1.45 -3.98 -2.81
CA PHE A 87 0.43 -4.73 -2.09
C PHE A 87 1.03 -5.31 -0.82
N VAL A 88 0.53 -4.89 0.34
CA VAL A 88 0.89 -5.45 1.64
C VAL A 88 -0.23 -6.40 2.04
N LEU A 89 -0.16 -7.62 1.53
CA LEU A 89 -1.13 -8.67 1.80
C LEU A 89 -0.43 -9.78 2.58
N ILE A 90 -0.97 -10.12 3.75
CA ILE A 90 -0.67 -11.38 4.41
C ILE A 90 -1.82 -12.31 4.08
N LEU A 91 -1.59 -13.26 3.16
CA LEU A 91 -2.47 -14.43 3.04
C LEU A 91 -2.14 -15.33 4.23
N VAL A 92 -2.91 -15.20 5.30
CA VAL A 92 -2.92 -16.21 6.35
C VAL A 92 -3.67 -17.41 5.77
N ILE A 93 -2.93 -18.45 5.39
CA ILE A 93 -3.45 -19.75 4.92
C ILE A 93 -3.49 -20.70 6.11
#